data_AF-A0A7X9PJ70-F1
#
_entry.id   AF-A0A7X9PJ70-F1
#
_cell.length_a   1.000
_cell.length_b   1.000
_cell.length_c   1.000
_cell.angle_alpha   90.00
_cell.angle_beta   90.00
_cell.angle_gamma   90.00
#
_symmetry.space_group_name_H-M   'P 1'
#
loop_
_entity.id
_entity.type
_entity.pdbx_description
1 polymer ?
#
loop_
_entity_poly.entity_id
_entity_poly.type
_entity_poly.pdbx_seq_one_letter_code
_entity_poly.pdbx_strand_id
1 'polypeptide(L)'
;KQMAEESAIQNDIQMVVKRYSEISDSLLTVTDDEIKKYYDEHQYLFEQEESRDIDYLVYEVKPSPADMKALEQKMQDIRERFNTAENVEEFVNQNSDVPYSESYYAKGELSPVIDSIIFAQQPGFIYGPYIDGENYLVTKLVSFKNLPDSVHARHILISPNEKRTKEQAKALADSLKKVLEKGGNFPALAKQYSDDKGSANDSGDVKWFKQNMMVKPFEKAAFEAKKGEYVIAETQYGFHIIQVLEKSKDVKKAEVASVQWRIEPSSATYQAVQNQAYQFAGVNNTVDKFNNAITKEGLVKRVANGLKTTDRTIAGFDNAREIIRWAYKSKKGDVSQPFEFPDKFVVAVLTEVREKGYAPIEQIKEQLTTLVKKEKKAEKFIQEFKNNKSLGNLQAIAGKMNTPVMDASAITFASFSLPGVGIEPKVISASATLPKAQLSAPIKGNNGVFMITVTNRTSQSAIDPKQTQMQMAYDIQTRVDYQAFEALKKLANIKDNRILFY
;
A
#
# COMPACT_ATOMS: atom_id res chain seq x y z
N LYS A 1 -6.04 23.09 -37.23
CA LYS A 1 -5.31 23.91 -38.24
C LYS A 1 -4.41 24.93 -37.56
N GLN A 2 -4.95 25.98 -36.92
CA GLN A 2 -4.14 26.97 -36.19
C GLN A 2 -3.12 26.34 -35.22
N MET A 3 -3.54 25.40 -34.38
CA MET A 3 -2.65 24.72 -33.43
C MET A 3 -1.52 23.93 -34.13
N ALA A 4 -1.79 23.36 -35.30
CA ALA A 4 -0.79 22.64 -36.11
C ALA A 4 0.20 23.61 -36.77
N GLU A 5 -0.28 24.77 -37.20
CA GLU A 5 0.54 25.87 -37.75
C GLU A 5 1.43 26.51 -36.65
N GLU A 6 0.88 26.79 -35.48
CA GLU A 6 1.61 27.35 -34.33
C GLU A 6 2.64 26.37 -33.75
N SER A 7 2.35 25.07 -33.78
CA SER A 7 3.30 24.03 -33.33
C SER A 7 4.43 23.78 -34.34
N ALA A 8 4.22 24.14 -35.61
CA ALA A 8 5.23 24.03 -36.67
C ALA A 8 6.21 25.22 -36.68
N ILE A 9 5.89 26.30 -35.97
CA ILE A 9 6.75 27.46 -35.81
C ILE A 9 7.69 27.21 -34.63
N GLN A 10 8.97 27.16 -34.95
CA GLN A 10 10.05 26.98 -33.99
C GLN A 10 10.83 28.29 -33.86
N ASN A 11 10.97 28.77 -32.63
CA ASN A 11 11.70 29.99 -32.29
C ASN A 11 12.98 29.63 -31.55
N ASP A 12 14.08 30.25 -31.96
CA ASP A 12 15.26 30.36 -31.13
C ASP A 12 15.24 31.75 -30.49
N ILE A 13 15.43 31.81 -29.18
CA ILE A 13 15.36 33.04 -28.41
C ILE A 13 16.64 33.24 -27.60
N GLN A 14 16.99 34.52 -27.46
CA GLN A 14 17.87 34.99 -26.40
C GLN A 14 17.03 35.61 -25.30
N MET A 15 17.47 35.47 -24.06
CA MET A 15 16.78 36.01 -22.90
C MET A 15 17.73 36.50 -21.83
N VAL A 16 17.27 37.50 -21.08
CA VAL A 16 17.85 37.95 -19.81
C VAL A 16 16.77 37.79 -18.75
N VAL A 17 17.12 37.22 -17.60
CA VAL A 17 16.18 36.97 -16.49
C VAL A 17 16.70 37.56 -15.18
N LYS A 18 15.82 38.25 -14.45
CA LYS A 18 16.03 38.53 -13.03
C LYS A 18 15.15 37.58 -12.23
N ARG A 19 15.77 36.64 -11.52
CA ARG A 19 15.06 35.60 -10.76
C ARG A 19 14.55 36.20 -9.45
N TYR A 20 13.35 35.81 -9.03
CA TYR A 20 12.78 36.27 -7.76
C TYR A 20 13.64 35.90 -6.54
N SER A 21 14.47 34.86 -6.65
CA SER A 21 15.43 34.48 -5.61
C SER A 21 16.56 35.50 -5.39
N GLU A 22 16.81 36.41 -6.34
CA GLU A 22 17.87 37.43 -6.20
C GLU A 22 17.52 38.54 -5.20
N ILE A 23 16.24 38.67 -4.84
CA ILE A 23 15.81 39.54 -3.74
C ILE A 23 15.43 38.65 -2.57
N SER A 24 16.12 38.81 -1.44
CA SER A 24 15.74 38.14 -0.20
C SER A 24 14.35 38.56 0.26
N ASP A 25 13.55 37.59 0.70
CA ASP A 25 12.20 37.84 1.25
C ASP A 25 12.22 38.66 2.56
N SER A 26 13.37 38.71 3.25
CA SER A 26 13.55 39.54 4.44
C SER A 26 13.59 41.04 4.15
N LEU A 27 13.86 41.42 2.89
CA LEU A 27 13.92 42.82 2.46
C LEU A 27 12.56 43.39 2.05
N LEU A 28 11.50 42.57 2.07
CA LEU A 28 10.17 42.94 1.63
C LEU A 28 9.19 42.85 2.79
N THR A 29 8.64 44.00 3.17
CA THR A 29 7.47 44.08 4.04
C THR A 29 6.21 43.88 3.20
N VAL A 30 5.22 43.19 3.75
CA VAL A 30 3.90 43.00 3.14
C VAL A 30 2.86 43.44 4.16
N THR A 31 1.93 44.28 3.75
CA THR A 31 0.83 44.72 4.60
C THR A 31 -0.42 43.86 4.39
N ASP A 32 -1.32 43.85 5.38
CA ASP A 32 -2.59 43.13 5.28
C ASP A 32 -3.45 43.69 4.13
N ASP A 33 -3.37 44.99 3.83
CA ASP A 33 -4.04 45.61 2.68
C ASP A 33 -3.53 45.08 1.34
N GLU A 34 -2.22 44.86 1.20
CA GLU A 34 -1.63 44.27 -0.01
C GLU A 34 -2.06 42.81 -0.19
N ILE A 35 -2.13 42.05 0.91
CA ILE A 35 -2.65 40.68 0.92
C ILE A 35 -4.11 40.65 0.49
N LYS A 36 -4.94 41.52 1.08
CA LYS A 36 -6.36 41.61 0.75
C LYS A 36 -6.56 41.98 -0.71
N LYS A 37 -5.84 42.99 -1.21
CA LYS A 37 -5.90 43.38 -2.62
C LYS A 37 -5.55 42.23 -3.55
N TYR A 38 -4.45 41.52 -3.27
CA TYR A 38 -4.04 40.38 -4.09
C TYR A 38 -5.10 39.27 -4.06
N TYR A 39 -5.64 38.97 -2.88
CA TYR A 39 -6.70 37.98 -2.71
C TYR A 39 -7.96 38.35 -3.52
N ASP A 40 -8.45 39.59 -3.40
CA ASP A 40 -9.64 40.06 -4.11
C ASP A 40 -9.47 39.97 -5.64
N GLU A 41 -8.28 40.27 -6.16
CA GLU A 41 -7.95 40.17 -7.60
C GLU A 41 -7.75 38.72 -8.09
N HIS A 42 -7.44 37.79 -7.19
CA HIS A 42 -7.06 36.41 -7.53
C HIS A 42 -7.87 35.34 -6.80
N GLN A 43 -9.05 35.69 -6.27
CA GLN A 43 -9.85 34.82 -5.40
C GLN A 43 -10.12 33.45 -6.04
N TYR A 44 -10.31 33.42 -7.36
CA TYR A 44 -10.53 32.20 -8.15
C TYR A 44 -9.41 31.15 -8.04
N LEU A 45 -8.19 31.53 -7.63
CA LEU A 45 -7.06 30.62 -7.42
C LEU A 45 -7.15 29.84 -6.09
N PHE A 46 -8.07 30.22 -5.22
CA PHE A 46 -8.18 29.70 -3.85
C PHE A 46 -9.49 28.95 -3.60
N GLU A 47 -10.13 28.43 -4.66
CA GLU A 47 -11.27 27.51 -4.53
C GLU A 47 -10.79 26.22 -3.86
N GLN A 48 -11.51 25.79 -2.81
CA GLN A 48 -11.23 24.59 -2.05
C GLN A 48 -12.51 23.78 -1.84
N GLU A 49 -12.34 22.45 -1.79
CA GLU A 49 -13.40 21.54 -1.38
C GLU A 49 -13.41 21.39 0.15
N GLU A 50 -14.53 20.89 0.67
CA GLU A 50 -14.66 20.62 2.09
C GLU A 50 -13.70 19.49 2.51
N SER A 51 -12.87 19.73 3.52
CA SER A 51 -11.96 18.72 4.06
C SER A 51 -11.64 18.96 5.54
N ARG A 52 -11.09 17.94 6.20
CA ARG A 52 -10.59 18.00 7.58
C ARG A 52 -9.15 17.51 7.63
N ASP A 53 -8.33 18.14 8.47
CA ASP A 53 -7.01 17.62 8.82
C ASP A 53 -7.01 17.21 10.28
N ILE A 54 -6.49 16.03 10.56
CA ILE A 54 -6.34 15.54 11.93
C ILE A 54 -4.89 15.13 12.17
N ASP A 55 -4.46 15.34 13.41
CA ASP A 55 -3.33 14.61 13.97
C ASP A 55 -3.88 13.55 14.94
N TYR A 56 -3.19 12.43 15.07
CA TYR A 56 -3.66 11.36 15.95
C TYR A 56 -2.53 10.52 16.54
N LEU A 57 -2.80 9.97 17.71
CA LEU A 57 -1.95 9.03 18.44
C LEU A 57 -2.58 7.65 18.44
N VAL A 58 -1.74 6.62 18.39
CA VAL A 58 -2.15 5.22 18.37
C VAL A 58 -1.55 4.51 19.57
N TYR A 59 -2.42 3.98 20.42
CA TYR A 59 -2.07 3.18 21.59
C TYR A 59 -2.30 1.70 21.24
N GLU A 60 -1.26 1.03 20.76
CA GLU A 60 -1.34 -0.38 20.37
C GLU A 60 -1.39 -1.27 21.61
N VAL A 61 -2.34 -2.21 21.62
CA VAL A 61 -2.44 -3.24 22.64
C VAL A 61 -1.52 -4.39 22.26
N LYS A 62 -0.33 -4.41 22.86
CA LYS A 62 0.65 -5.48 22.68
C LYS A 62 0.83 -6.25 23.98
N PRO A 63 1.19 -7.55 23.93
CA PRO A 63 1.53 -8.33 25.11
C PRO A 63 2.51 -7.58 26.01
N SER A 64 2.15 -7.40 27.27
CA SER A 64 3.00 -6.71 28.25
C SER A 64 4.14 -7.63 28.72
N PRO A 65 5.20 -7.08 29.34
CA PRO A 65 6.21 -7.91 30.00
C PRO A 65 5.62 -8.88 31.05
N ALA A 66 4.52 -8.50 31.69
CA ALA A 66 3.80 -9.37 32.62
C ALA A 66 3.09 -10.53 31.89
N ASP A 67 2.47 -10.27 30.74
CA ASP A 67 1.87 -11.31 29.89
C ASP A 67 2.93 -12.31 29.42
N MET A 68 4.06 -11.80 28.93
CA MET A 68 5.19 -12.63 28.48
C MET A 68 5.74 -13.50 29.60
N LYS A 69 5.91 -12.93 30.80
CA LYS A 69 6.38 -13.69 31.96
C LYS A 69 5.39 -14.76 32.41
N ALA A 70 4.09 -14.45 32.41
CA ALA A 70 3.06 -15.42 32.75
C ALA A 70 3.00 -16.57 31.73
N LEU A 71 3.12 -16.25 30.44
CA LEU A 71 3.18 -17.26 29.37
C LEU A 71 4.46 -18.10 29.47
N GLU A 72 5.61 -17.50 29.74
CA GLU A 72 6.86 -18.22 29.96
C GLU A 72 6.72 -19.23 31.11
N GLN A 73 6.21 -18.80 32.26
CA GLN A 73 5.99 -19.68 33.42
C GLN A 73 5.04 -20.84 33.09
N LYS A 74 3.93 -20.56 32.40
CA LYS A 74 3.00 -21.58 31.93
C LYS A 74 3.66 -22.58 30.99
N MET A 75 4.47 -22.10 30.06
CA MET A 75 5.14 -22.96 29.07
C MET A 75 6.28 -23.77 29.69
N GLN A 76 6.90 -23.28 30.77
CA GLN A 76 7.83 -24.04 31.59
C GLN A 76 7.13 -25.21 32.32
N ASP A 77 5.97 -24.98 32.96
CA ASP A 77 5.16 -26.05 33.58
C ASP A 77 4.73 -27.10 32.54
N ILE A 78 4.21 -26.64 31.39
CA ILE A 78 3.83 -27.51 30.27
C ILE A 78 5.02 -28.35 29.82
N ARG A 79 6.22 -27.77 29.70
CA ARG A 79 7.43 -28.49 29.31
C ARG A 79 7.76 -29.63 30.28
N GLU A 80 7.70 -29.38 31.59
CA GLU A 80 8.00 -30.39 32.60
C GLU A 80 7.02 -31.56 32.51
N ARG A 81 5.73 -31.26 32.37
CA ARG A 81 4.68 -32.28 32.20
C ARG A 81 4.76 -33.01 30.86
N PHE A 82 5.17 -32.32 29.79
CA PHE A 82 5.32 -32.92 28.46
C PHE A 82 6.49 -33.90 28.39
N ASN A 83 7.53 -33.66 29.19
CA ASN A 83 8.69 -34.54 29.30
C ASN A 83 8.30 -35.93 29.80
N THR A 84 7.42 -36.00 30.79
CA THR A 84 6.98 -37.24 31.43
C THR A 84 5.70 -37.82 30.83
N ALA A 85 5.07 -37.13 29.87
CA ALA A 85 3.85 -37.61 29.23
C ALA A 85 4.05 -38.92 28.46
N GLU A 86 3.25 -39.94 28.78
CA GLU A 86 3.22 -41.23 28.08
C GLU A 86 2.51 -41.13 26.73
N ASN A 87 1.38 -40.41 26.67
CA ASN A 87 0.61 -40.18 25.45
C ASN A 87 0.86 -38.77 24.90
N VAL A 88 1.75 -38.67 23.92
CA VAL A 88 2.17 -37.39 23.30
C VAL A 88 1.00 -36.71 22.56
N GLU A 89 0.21 -37.48 21.82
CA GLU A 89 -0.92 -36.95 21.04
C GLU A 89 -1.97 -36.33 21.96
N GLU A 90 -2.40 -37.08 22.97
CA GLU A 90 -3.39 -36.61 23.93
C GLU A 90 -2.88 -35.38 24.70
N PHE A 91 -1.61 -35.39 25.10
CA PHE A 91 -1.01 -34.27 25.80
C PHE A 91 -1.03 -32.99 24.96
N VAL A 92 -0.62 -33.05 23.69
CA VAL A 92 -0.64 -31.89 22.80
C VAL A 92 -2.07 -31.39 22.59
N ASN A 93 -3.01 -32.30 22.29
CA ASN A 93 -4.41 -31.95 22.05
C ASN A 93 -5.09 -31.27 23.24
N GLN A 94 -4.67 -31.57 24.49
CA GLN A 94 -5.24 -30.96 25.69
C GLN A 94 -4.56 -29.65 26.11
N ASN A 95 -3.33 -29.40 25.68
CA ASN A 95 -2.50 -28.31 26.20
C ASN A 95 -2.04 -27.31 25.13
N SER A 96 -2.50 -27.42 23.88
CA SER A 96 -2.09 -26.55 22.77
C SER A 96 -3.28 -25.92 22.04
N ASP A 97 -3.06 -24.72 21.49
CA ASP A 97 -3.97 -24.07 20.54
C ASP A 97 -4.04 -24.81 19.19
N VAL A 98 -3.05 -25.66 18.88
CA VAL A 98 -2.94 -26.41 17.64
C VAL A 98 -2.99 -27.92 17.94
N PRO A 99 -3.91 -28.69 17.35
CA PRO A 99 -3.98 -30.14 17.54
C PRO A 99 -2.72 -30.86 17.08
N TYR A 100 -2.46 -32.02 17.69
CA TYR A 100 -1.36 -32.89 17.30
C TYR A 100 -1.43 -33.29 15.83
N SER A 101 -0.26 -33.36 15.21
CA SER A 101 -0.10 -33.82 13.84
C SER A 101 1.02 -34.83 13.72
N GLU A 102 0.68 -36.10 13.47
CA GLU A 102 1.67 -37.10 13.03
C GLU A 102 2.19 -36.69 11.65
N SER A 103 3.31 -35.95 11.64
CA SER A 103 3.97 -35.39 10.47
C SER A 103 5.48 -35.61 10.59
N TYR A 104 6.13 -35.94 9.48
CA TYR A 104 7.58 -36.11 9.45
C TYR A 104 8.22 -35.08 8.52
N TYR A 105 9.35 -34.55 8.94
CA TYR A 105 10.05 -33.45 8.29
C TYR A 105 11.49 -33.85 8.00
N ALA A 106 11.98 -33.61 6.80
CA ALA A 106 13.40 -33.71 6.50
C ALA A 106 14.17 -32.50 7.07
N LYS A 107 15.50 -32.61 7.12
CA LYS A 107 16.34 -31.49 7.57
C LYS A 107 16.18 -30.30 6.62
N GLY A 108 15.92 -29.13 7.18
CA GLY A 108 15.59 -27.90 6.47
C GLY A 108 14.09 -27.66 6.24
N GLU A 109 13.23 -28.60 6.66
CA GLU A 109 11.76 -28.46 6.55
C GLU A 109 11.09 -28.04 7.86
N LEU A 110 11.81 -28.08 8.99
CA LEU A 110 11.37 -27.49 10.25
C LEU A 110 11.72 -25.99 10.33
N SER A 111 11.12 -25.29 11.30
CA SER A 111 11.50 -23.92 11.62
C SER A 111 13.01 -23.79 11.85
N PRO A 112 13.68 -22.74 11.32
CA PRO A 112 15.11 -22.51 11.51
C PRO A 112 15.53 -22.50 12.98
N VAL A 113 14.62 -22.16 13.90
CA VAL A 113 14.87 -22.13 15.35
C VAL A 113 15.20 -23.53 15.88
N ILE A 114 14.53 -24.57 15.37
CA ILE A 114 14.62 -25.93 15.93
C ILE A 114 15.28 -26.94 14.99
N ASP A 115 15.33 -26.70 13.68
CA ASP A 115 15.70 -27.71 12.69
C ASP A 115 17.04 -28.38 13.00
N SER A 116 18.11 -27.59 13.09
CA SER A 116 19.45 -28.14 13.37
C SER A 116 19.57 -28.75 14.77
N ILE A 117 18.79 -28.24 15.74
CA ILE A 117 18.78 -28.74 17.12
C ILE A 117 18.13 -30.11 17.16
N ILE A 118 16.93 -30.26 16.60
CA ILE A 118 16.19 -31.52 16.57
C ILE A 118 17.00 -32.61 15.88
N PHE A 119 17.60 -32.33 14.72
CA PHE A 119 18.39 -33.30 13.97
C PHE A 119 19.71 -33.72 14.65
N ALA A 120 20.18 -32.97 15.64
CA ALA A 120 21.36 -33.29 16.44
C ALA A 120 21.04 -34.10 17.72
N GLN A 121 19.77 -34.34 18.02
CA GLN A 121 19.32 -34.92 19.30
C GLN A 121 18.71 -36.33 19.12
N GLN A 122 18.35 -36.97 20.24
CA GLN A 122 17.74 -38.30 20.28
C GLN A 122 16.22 -38.22 20.54
N PRO A 123 15.42 -39.20 20.09
CA PRO A 123 14.01 -39.31 20.46
C PRO A 123 13.76 -39.17 21.96
N GLY A 124 12.72 -38.43 22.32
CA GLY A 124 12.41 -38.01 23.69
C GLY A 124 12.98 -36.64 24.07
N PHE A 125 13.92 -36.09 23.30
CA PHE A 125 14.44 -34.74 23.53
C PHE A 125 13.34 -33.68 23.43
N ILE A 126 13.32 -32.74 24.38
CA ILE A 126 12.41 -31.59 24.38
C ILE A 126 13.22 -30.31 24.29
N TYR A 127 12.85 -29.49 23.30
CA TYR A 127 13.36 -28.14 23.11
C TYR A 127 12.34 -27.08 23.52
N GLY A 128 12.86 -25.99 24.07
CA GLY A 128 12.07 -24.85 24.51
C GLY A 128 11.95 -24.74 26.03
N PRO A 129 11.06 -23.85 26.51
CA PRO A 129 10.22 -22.96 25.69
C PRO A 129 10.99 -22.03 24.74
N TYR A 130 10.42 -21.71 23.58
CA TYR A 130 10.98 -20.74 22.62
C TYR A 130 9.87 -19.98 21.88
N ILE A 131 10.22 -18.83 21.31
CA ILE A 131 9.31 -18.04 20.47
C ILE A 131 9.59 -18.34 18.99
N ASP A 132 8.54 -18.53 18.21
CA ASP A 132 8.59 -18.60 16.76
C ASP A 132 7.38 -17.86 16.15
N GLY A 133 7.64 -16.73 15.50
CA GLY A 133 6.60 -15.81 15.05
C GLY A 133 5.76 -15.26 16.22
N GLU A 134 4.43 -15.38 16.10
CA GLU A 134 3.46 -14.96 17.13
C GLU A 134 3.20 -16.04 18.20
N ASN A 135 4.02 -17.10 18.24
CA ASN A 135 3.74 -18.26 19.08
C ASN A 135 4.87 -18.54 20.05
N TYR A 136 4.49 -19.08 21.20
CA TYR A 136 5.38 -19.60 22.22
C TYR A 136 5.24 -21.12 22.24
N LEU A 137 6.34 -21.85 22.04
CA LEU A 137 6.32 -23.28 21.77
C LEU A 137 7.23 -24.08 22.70
N VAL A 138 6.83 -25.33 22.93
CA VAL A 138 7.69 -26.40 23.44
C VAL A 138 7.56 -27.57 22.48
N THR A 139 8.68 -28.10 21.99
CA THR A 139 8.69 -29.13 20.95
C THR A 139 9.45 -30.36 21.40
N LYS A 140 8.80 -31.52 21.33
CA LYS A 140 9.37 -32.84 21.60
C LYS A 140 9.71 -33.54 20.29
N LEU A 141 10.94 -34.04 20.18
CA LEU A 141 11.33 -34.99 19.14
C LEU A 141 10.74 -36.36 19.51
N VAL A 142 9.72 -36.79 18.77
CA VAL A 142 9.00 -38.05 19.03
C VAL A 142 9.80 -39.23 18.50
N SER A 143 10.20 -39.18 17.22
CA SER A 143 10.91 -40.27 16.58
C SER A 143 11.71 -39.80 15.36
N PHE A 144 12.59 -40.67 14.86
CA PHE A 144 13.11 -40.55 13.51
C PHE A 144 12.65 -41.76 12.69
N LYS A 145 12.31 -41.51 11.42
CA LYS A 145 12.08 -42.57 10.43
C LYS A 145 12.89 -42.29 9.18
N ASN A 146 13.41 -43.35 8.56
CA ASN A 146 13.91 -43.28 7.20
C ASN A 146 12.72 -43.51 6.26
N LEU A 147 12.32 -42.46 5.56
CA LEU A 147 11.21 -42.46 4.63
C LEU A 147 11.66 -41.85 3.31
N PRO A 148 11.04 -42.20 2.17
CA PRO A 148 11.29 -41.52 0.91
C PRO A 148 11.16 -40.00 1.10
N ASP A 149 12.10 -39.23 0.55
CA ASP A 149 11.98 -37.76 0.49
C ASP A 149 10.65 -37.35 -0.18
N SER A 150 10.33 -37.97 -1.30
CA SER A 150 9.10 -37.77 -2.08
C SER A 150 8.57 -39.06 -2.70
N VAL A 151 7.28 -39.04 -3.07
CA VAL A 151 6.56 -40.14 -3.72
C VAL A 151 5.92 -39.61 -5.00
N HIS A 152 6.00 -40.39 -6.08
CA HIS A 152 5.18 -40.19 -7.28
C HIS A 152 4.03 -41.19 -7.23
N ALA A 153 2.80 -40.69 -7.17
CA ALA A 153 1.62 -41.53 -7.14
C ALA A 153 0.59 -41.09 -8.18
N ARG A 154 -0.36 -41.99 -8.41
CA ARG A 154 -1.61 -41.68 -9.09
C ARG A 154 -2.78 -42.19 -8.26
N HIS A 155 -3.96 -41.61 -8.44
CA HIS A 155 -5.15 -42.03 -7.72
C HIS A 155 -6.43 -42.01 -8.55
N ILE A 156 -7.44 -42.72 -8.04
CA ILE A 156 -8.85 -42.61 -8.45
C ILE A 156 -9.63 -42.19 -7.21
N LEU A 157 -10.28 -41.02 -7.25
CA LEU A 157 -11.14 -40.55 -6.15
C LEU A 157 -12.58 -41.00 -6.37
N ILE A 158 -13.18 -41.58 -5.34
CA ILE A 158 -14.59 -42.00 -5.31
C ILE A 158 -15.27 -41.31 -4.12
N SER A 159 -15.96 -40.20 -4.38
CA SER A 159 -16.62 -39.35 -3.38
C SER A 159 -18.07 -39.77 -3.10
N PRO A 160 -18.57 -39.72 -1.86
CA PRO A 160 -20.01 -39.68 -1.63
C PRO A 160 -20.63 -38.47 -2.37
N ASN A 161 -21.79 -38.63 -2.98
CA ASN A 161 -22.49 -37.56 -3.69
C ASN A 161 -24.02 -37.82 -3.69
N GLU A 162 -24.80 -36.94 -4.33
CA GLU A 162 -26.27 -37.04 -4.39
C GLU A 162 -26.79 -38.40 -4.89
N LYS A 163 -26.01 -39.09 -5.71
CA LYS A 163 -26.37 -40.37 -6.33
C LYS A 163 -25.69 -41.57 -5.67
N ARG A 164 -24.76 -41.35 -4.73
CA ARG A 164 -23.90 -42.38 -4.15
C ARG A 164 -23.66 -42.14 -2.67
N THR A 165 -24.12 -43.05 -1.82
CA THR A 165 -23.82 -43.02 -0.37
C THR A 165 -22.34 -43.32 -0.11
N LYS A 166 -21.90 -43.09 1.14
CA LYS A 166 -20.53 -43.42 1.57
C LYS A 166 -20.22 -44.91 1.42
N GLU A 167 -21.18 -45.78 1.76
CA GLU A 167 -21.06 -47.24 1.65
C GLU A 167 -20.95 -47.68 0.19
N GLN A 168 -21.73 -47.04 -0.69
CA GLN A 168 -21.67 -47.30 -2.13
C GLN A 168 -20.35 -46.80 -2.74
N ALA A 169 -19.85 -45.64 -2.29
CA ALA A 169 -18.53 -45.13 -2.68
C ALA A 169 -17.41 -46.10 -2.26
N LYS A 170 -17.46 -46.59 -1.01
CA LYS A 170 -16.52 -47.59 -0.51
C LYS A 170 -16.58 -48.88 -1.33
N ALA A 171 -17.77 -49.43 -1.55
CA ALA A 171 -17.95 -50.67 -2.30
C ALA A 171 -17.45 -50.56 -3.75
N LEU A 172 -17.66 -49.40 -4.39
CA LEU A 172 -17.12 -49.13 -5.71
C LEU A 172 -15.60 -49.04 -5.70
N ALA A 173 -15.01 -48.32 -4.73
CA ALA A 173 -13.56 -48.24 -4.58
C ALA A 173 -12.92 -49.63 -4.38
N ASP A 174 -13.52 -50.46 -3.51
CA ASP A 174 -13.11 -51.84 -3.25
C ASP A 174 -13.20 -52.72 -4.52
N SER A 175 -14.25 -52.54 -5.32
CA SER A 175 -14.43 -53.26 -6.59
C SER A 175 -13.38 -52.86 -7.63
N LEU A 176 -13.16 -51.55 -7.80
CA LEU A 176 -12.18 -51.02 -8.74
C LEU A 176 -10.75 -51.43 -8.36
N LYS A 177 -10.41 -51.45 -7.07
CA LYS A 177 -9.13 -51.97 -6.58
C LYS A 177 -8.91 -53.43 -7.01
N LYS A 178 -9.91 -54.30 -6.86
CA LYS A 178 -9.83 -55.70 -7.29
C LYS A 178 -9.66 -55.85 -8.80
N VAL A 179 -10.27 -54.96 -9.59
CA VAL A 179 -10.07 -54.95 -11.06
C VAL A 179 -8.63 -54.54 -11.39
N LEU A 180 -8.08 -53.54 -10.71
CA LEU A 180 -6.70 -53.09 -10.87
C LEU A 180 -5.69 -54.18 -10.48
N GLU A 181 -5.91 -54.87 -9.37
CA GLU A 181 -5.09 -56.00 -8.92
C GLU A 181 -5.07 -57.17 -9.91
N LYS A 182 -6.11 -57.31 -10.74
CA LYS A 182 -6.20 -58.31 -11.82
C LYS A 182 -5.65 -57.83 -13.17
N GLY A 183 -4.98 -56.68 -13.21
CA GLY A 183 -4.37 -56.13 -14.43
C GLY A 183 -5.24 -55.14 -15.20
N GLY A 184 -6.27 -54.56 -14.56
CA GLY A 184 -7.10 -53.52 -15.17
C GLY A 184 -6.33 -52.25 -15.58
N ASN A 185 -6.80 -51.57 -16.62
CA ASN A 185 -6.17 -50.34 -17.12
C ASN A 185 -6.49 -49.14 -16.20
N PHE A 186 -5.52 -48.74 -15.37
CA PHE A 186 -5.69 -47.64 -14.43
C PHE A 186 -6.06 -46.30 -15.08
N PRO A 187 -5.35 -45.81 -16.13
CA PRO A 187 -5.75 -44.59 -16.84
C PRO A 187 -7.22 -44.58 -17.29
N ALA A 188 -7.71 -45.69 -17.85
CA ALA A 188 -9.09 -45.80 -18.30
C ALA A 188 -10.08 -45.72 -17.13
N LEU A 189 -9.80 -46.43 -16.04
CA LEU A 189 -10.63 -46.40 -14.82
C LEU A 189 -10.58 -45.02 -14.14
N ALA A 190 -9.43 -44.35 -14.10
CA ALA A 190 -9.30 -43.00 -13.57
C ALA A 190 -10.15 -42.02 -14.38
N LYS A 191 -10.06 -42.05 -15.71
CA LYS A 191 -10.86 -41.19 -16.60
C LYS A 191 -12.37 -41.44 -16.45
N GLN A 192 -12.76 -42.70 -16.29
CA GLN A 192 -14.17 -43.09 -16.23
C GLN A 192 -14.81 -42.85 -14.84
N TYR A 193 -14.09 -43.16 -13.76
CA TYR A 193 -14.66 -43.26 -12.42
C TYR A 193 -14.15 -42.22 -11.43
N SER A 194 -13.01 -41.58 -11.67
CA SER A 194 -12.47 -40.60 -10.71
C SER A 194 -13.32 -39.33 -10.68
N ASP A 195 -13.68 -38.90 -9.48
CA ASP A 195 -14.35 -37.64 -9.22
C ASP A 195 -13.38 -36.45 -9.16
N ASP A 196 -12.08 -36.71 -9.02
CA ASP A 196 -11.06 -35.69 -9.23
C ASP A 196 -10.80 -35.49 -10.73
N LYS A 197 -11.49 -34.52 -11.33
CA LYS A 197 -11.37 -34.22 -12.76
C LYS A 197 -10.03 -33.59 -13.15
N GLY A 198 -9.28 -33.04 -12.18
CA GLY A 198 -7.96 -32.47 -12.43
C GLY A 198 -6.95 -33.56 -12.81
N SER A 199 -6.82 -34.57 -11.95
CA SER A 199 -5.89 -35.69 -12.21
C SER A 199 -6.45 -36.74 -13.17
N ALA A 200 -7.77 -36.95 -13.24
CA ALA A 200 -8.39 -38.02 -14.06
C ALA A 200 -7.99 -37.97 -15.54
N ASN A 201 -7.86 -36.75 -16.10
CA ASN A 201 -7.46 -36.56 -17.49
C ASN A 201 -5.99 -36.89 -17.75
N ASP A 202 -5.15 -36.83 -16.71
CA ASP A 202 -3.74 -37.22 -16.73
C ASP A 202 -3.53 -38.58 -16.07
N SER A 203 -4.41 -39.54 -16.36
CA SER A 203 -4.34 -40.92 -15.84
C SER A 203 -4.38 -41.04 -14.31
N GLY A 204 -4.92 -40.04 -13.62
CA GLY A 204 -4.95 -39.94 -12.16
C GLY A 204 -3.64 -39.48 -11.53
N ASP A 205 -2.65 -39.04 -12.32
CA ASP A 205 -1.32 -38.68 -11.83
C ASP A 205 -1.34 -37.43 -10.93
N VAL A 206 -0.80 -37.54 -9.71
CA VAL A 206 -0.65 -36.43 -8.75
C VAL A 206 0.79 -35.91 -8.67
N LYS A 207 1.64 -36.35 -9.59
CA LYS A 207 3.07 -36.00 -9.68
C LYS A 207 3.85 -36.40 -8.42
N TRP A 208 5.08 -35.91 -8.33
CA TRP A 208 5.92 -36.07 -7.15
C TRP A 208 5.47 -35.11 -6.05
N PHE A 209 5.29 -35.63 -4.85
CA PHE A 209 4.98 -34.82 -3.68
C PHE A 209 5.77 -35.28 -2.45
N LYS A 210 6.05 -34.32 -1.56
CA LYS A 210 6.68 -34.54 -0.26
C LYS A 210 5.61 -34.73 0.83
N GLN A 211 6.05 -35.06 2.03
CA GLN A 211 5.16 -35.06 3.19
C GLN A 211 4.66 -33.66 3.53
N ASN A 212 3.51 -33.59 4.19
CA ASN A 212 2.74 -32.39 4.48
C ASN A 212 2.22 -31.62 3.25
N MET A 213 2.26 -32.22 2.05
CA MET A 213 1.68 -31.64 0.83
C MET A 213 0.29 -32.19 0.50
N MET A 214 -0.06 -33.36 1.04
CA MET A 214 -1.35 -34.02 0.79
C MET A 214 -2.12 -34.19 2.11
N VAL A 215 -3.43 -34.45 2.03
CA VAL A 215 -4.22 -34.76 3.24
C VAL A 215 -3.69 -36.03 3.91
N LYS A 216 -3.57 -36.01 5.25
CA LYS A 216 -2.85 -37.04 6.02
C LYS A 216 -3.19 -38.49 5.66
N PRO A 217 -4.47 -38.91 5.52
CA PRO A 217 -4.77 -40.31 5.24
C PRO A 217 -4.25 -40.74 3.86
N PHE A 218 -4.33 -39.85 2.86
CA PHE A 218 -3.79 -40.10 1.52
C PHE A 218 -2.27 -40.20 1.56
N GLU A 219 -1.64 -39.22 2.22
CA GLU A 219 -0.18 -39.15 2.35
C GLU A 219 0.38 -40.40 3.04
N LYS A 220 -0.18 -40.77 4.20
CA LYS A 220 0.22 -41.96 4.95
C LYS A 220 0.16 -43.21 4.09
N ALA A 221 -0.97 -43.43 3.42
CA ALA A 221 -1.15 -44.57 2.53
C ALA A 221 -0.13 -44.58 1.37
N ALA A 222 0.15 -43.43 0.75
CA ALA A 222 1.10 -43.34 -0.36
C ALA A 222 2.57 -43.55 0.06
N PHE A 223 2.97 -43.00 1.22
CA PHE A 223 4.34 -43.14 1.72
C PHE A 223 4.61 -44.53 2.31
N GLU A 224 3.60 -45.22 2.85
CA GLU A 224 3.73 -46.59 3.40
C GLU A 224 3.63 -47.67 2.31
N ALA A 225 2.78 -47.50 1.29
CA ALA A 225 2.58 -48.47 0.20
C ALA A 225 3.85 -48.75 -0.61
N LYS A 226 4.06 -49.98 -1.07
CA LYS A 226 5.19 -50.34 -1.94
C LYS A 226 4.99 -49.82 -3.37
N LYS A 227 6.08 -49.67 -4.12
CA LYS A 227 6.00 -49.34 -5.56
C LYS A 227 5.13 -50.38 -6.28
N GLY A 228 4.15 -49.89 -7.03
CA GLY A 228 3.18 -50.67 -7.79
C GLY A 228 1.97 -51.14 -6.99
N GLU A 229 1.98 -51.03 -5.66
CA GLU A 229 0.89 -51.46 -4.79
C GLU A 229 -0.34 -50.55 -4.92
N TYR A 230 -1.53 -51.15 -4.84
CA TYR A 230 -2.81 -50.46 -4.76
C TYR A 230 -3.29 -50.42 -3.31
N VAL A 231 -3.52 -49.22 -2.77
CA VAL A 231 -4.07 -49.02 -1.43
C VAL A 231 -5.28 -48.09 -1.48
N ILE A 232 -6.20 -48.25 -0.52
CA ILE A 232 -7.34 -47.34 -0.37
C ILE A 232 -7.12 -46.47 0.85
N ALA A 233 -7.26 -45.15 0.68
CA ALA A 233 -7.28 -44.19 1.76
C ALA A 233 -8.63 -43.47 1.80
N GLU A 234 -9.26 -43.43 2.98
CA GLU A 234 -10.44 -42.61 3.21
C GLU A 234 -10.00 -41.21 3.67
N THR A 235 -10.50 -40.17 3.00
CA THR A 235 -10.26 -38.77 3.37
C THR A 235 -11.59 -38.01 3.44
N GLN A 236 -11.54 -36.74 3.83
CA GLN A 236 -12.70 -35.83 3.75
C GLN A 236 -13.30 -35.70 2.34
N TYR A 237 -12.55 -36.06 1.30
CA TYR A 237 -13.01 -36.01 -0.10
C TYR A 237 -13.63 -37.33 -0.56
N GLY A 238 -13.49 -38.43 0.17
CA GLY A 238 -13.99 -39.75 -0.19
C GLY A 238 -12.91 -40.83 -0.16
N PHE A 239 -13.07 -41.88 -0.96
CA PHE A 239 -12.15 -43.01 -1.02
C PHE A 239 -11.19 -42.86 -2.20
N HIS A 240 -9.89 -42.83 -1.91
CA HIS A 240 -8.83 -42.72 -2.90
C HIS A 240 -8.22 -44.10 -3.11
N ILE A 241 -8.29 -44.63 -4.34
CA ILE A 241 -7.49 -45.79 -4.74
C ILE A 241 -6.16 -45.25 -5.24
N ILE A 242 -5.09 -45.49 -4.49
CA ILE A 242 -3.77 -44.92 -4.73
C ILE A 242 -2.86 -46.00 -5.31
N GLN A 243 -2.09 -45.65 -6.32
CA GLN A 243 -0.96 -46.45 -6.79
C GLN A 243 0.33 -45.65 -6.71
N VAL A 244 1.31 -46.19 -6.00
CA VAL A 244 2.66 -45.61 -5.95
C VAL A 244 3.41 -46.01 -7.22
N LEU A 245 3.77 -45.03 -8.03
CA LEU A 245 4.52 -45.23 -9.27
C LEU A 245 6.02 -45.30 -8.98
N GLU A 246 6.53 -44.36 -8.18
CA GLU A 246 7.93 -44.26 -7.82
C GLU A 246 8.11 -43.70 -6.41
N LYS A 247 9.26 -44.00 -5.80
CA LYS A 247 9.70 -43.46 -4.52
C LYS A 247 11.12 -42.93 -4.70
N SER A 248 11.42 -41.79 -4.10
CA SER A 248 12.78 -41.26 -4.06
C SER A 248 13.64 -42.07 -3.08
N LYS A 249 14.90 -41.67 -2.92
CA LYS A 249 15.76 -42.20 -1.86
C LYS A 249 15.16 -41.88 -0.49
N ASP A 250 15.36 -42.81 0.44
CA ASP A 250 15.03 -42.59 1.83
C ASP A 250 15.96 -41.54 2.43
N VAL A 251 15.37 -40.64 3.21
CA VAL A 251 16.06 -39.63 3.99
C VAL A 251 15.60 -39.74 5.43
N LYS A 252 16.49 -39.37 6.36
CA LYS A 252 16.15 -39.30 7.79
C LYS A 252 15.15 -38.16 7.99
N LYS A 253 13.95 -38.49 8.47
CA LYS A 253 12.89 -37.52 8.80
C LYS A 253 12.55 -37.55 10.28
N ALA A 254 12.37 -36.38 10.87
CA ALA A 254 12.01 -36.18 12.27
C ALA A 254 10.48 -36.08 12.42
N GLU A 255 9.92 -36.80 13.37
CA GLU A 255 8.57 -36.57 13.88
C GLU A 255 8.67 -35.65 15.10
N VAL A 256 7.94 -34.55 15.08
CA VAL A 256 7.93 -33.60 16.20
C VAL A 256 6.51 -33.35 16.68
N ALA A 257 6.38 -33.18 17.99
CA ALA A 257 5.15 -32.82 18.65
C ALA A 257 5.35 -31.49 19.37
N SER A 258 4.55 -30.48 19.03
CA SER A 258 4.69 -29.14 19.58
C SER A 258 3.46 -28.76 20.37
N VAL A 259 3.67 -28.28 21.59
CA VAL A 259 2.66 -27.49 22.30
C VAL A 259 2.89 -26.03 21.94
N GLN A 260 1.91 -25.44 21.27
CA GLN A 260 1.90 -24.08 20.78
C GLN A 260 0.82 -23.26 21.51
N TRP A 261 1.20 -22.07 21.99
CA TRP A 261 0.31 -21.03 22.48
C TRP A 261 0.55 -19.74 21.73
N ARG A 262 -0.52 -19.08 21.27
CA ARG A 262 -0.41 -17.76 20.66
C ARG A 262 -0.08 -16.70 21.72
N ILE A 263 0.81 -15.79 21.37
CA ILE A 263 1.21 -14.68 22.23
C ILE A 263 0.17 -13.57 22.06
N GLU A 264 -0.69 -13.40 23.06
CA GLU A 264 -1.77 -12.41 23.07
C GLU A 264 -1.72 -11.53 24.33
N PRO A 265 -2.14 -10.25 24.24
CA PRO A 265 -2.25 -9.41 25.41
C PRO A 265 -3.34 -9.90 26.34
N SER A 266 -3.11 -9.82 27.66
CA SER A 266 -4.15 -10.13 28.63
C SER A 266 -5.21 -9.03 28.69
N SER A 267 -6.37 -9.34 29.28
CA SER A 267 -7.40 -8.34 29.59
C SER A 267 -6.88 -7.21 30.48
N ALA A 268 -5.92 -7.49 31.36
CA ALA A 268 -5.29 -6.48 32.20
C ALA A 268 -4.42 -5.52 31.38
N THR A 269 -3.67 -6.04 30.41
CA THR A 269 -2.90 -5.23 29.46
C THR A 269 -3.81 -4.38 28.58
N TYR A 270 -4.89 -4.96 28.05
CA TYR A 270 -5.91 -4.23 27.29
C TYR A 270 -6.49 -3.06 28.10
N GLN A 271 -6.92 -3.32 29.33
CA GLN A 271 -7.45 -2.30 30.25
C GLN A 271 -6.42 -1.23 30.59
N ALA A 272 -5.15 -1.59 30.76
CA ALA A 272 -4.09 -0.62 31.04
C ALA A 272 -3.89 0.35 29.85
N VAL A 273 -3.85 -0.18 28.62
CA VAL A 273 -3.71 0.63 27.40
C VAL A 273 -4.96 1.48 27.16
N GLN A 274 -6.15 0.92 27.39
CA GLN A 274 -7.42 1.65 27.36
C GLN A 274 -7.36 2.85 28.32
N ASN A 275 -7.05 2.59 29.60
CA ASN A 275 -6.94 3.63 30.62
C ASN A 275 -5.92 4.70 30.22
N GLN A 276 -4.77 4.32 29.67
CA GLN A 276 -3.77 5.27 29.19
C GLN A 276 -4.33 6.20 28.10
N ALA A 277 -5.03 5.65 27.11
CA ALA A 277 -5.64 6.44 26.04
C ALA A 277 -6.71 7.42 26.57
N TYR A 278 -7.59 6.95 27.47
CA TYR A 278 -8.63 7.79 28.08
C TYR A 278 -8.05 8.88 28.98
N GLN A 279 -7.02 8.55 29.79
CA GLN A 279 -6.34 9.54 30.62
C GLN A 279 -5.64 10.61 29.76
N PHE A 280 -4.96 10.19 28.68
CA PHE A 280 -4.34 11.12 27.76
C PHE A 280 -5.36 12.08 27.16
N ALA A 281 -6.47 11.56 26.62
CA ALA A 281 -7.53 12.39 26.04
C ALA A 281 -8.16 13.35 27.08
N GLY A 282 -8.35 12.89 28.32
CA GLY A 282 -8.92 13.70 29.40
C GLY A 282 -8.00 14.84 29.86
N VAL A 283 -6.70 14.61 29.96
CA VAL A 283 -5.71 15.62 30.38
C VAL A 283 -5.36 16.57 29.24
N ASN A 284 -5.17 16.04 28.02
CA ASN A 284 -4.66 16.76 26.86
C ASN A 284 -5.77 17.19 25.89
N ASN A 285 -6.81 17.81 26.45
CA ASN A 285 -8.06 18.14 25.76
C ASN A 285 -8.03 19.41 24.89
N THR A 286 -6.85 19.96 24.59
CA THR A 286 -6.66 21.08 23.65
C THR A 286 -5.44 20.80 22.77
N VAL A 287 -5.37 21.44 21.60
CA VAL A 287 -4.23 21.32 20.65
C VAL A 287 -2.89 21.55 21.34
N ASP A 288 -2.78 22.62 22.13
CA ASP A 288 -1.53 22.96 22.80
C ASP A 288 -1.11 21.90 23.81
N LYS A 289 -2.05 21.40 24.62
CA LYS A 289 -1.76 20.34 25.59
C LYS A 289 -1.39 19.03 24.88
N PHE A 290 -2.12 18.69 23.81
CA PHE A 290 -1.85 17.52 22.97
C PHE A 290 -0.44 17.55 22.40
N ASN A 291 -0.05 18.65 21.74
CA ASN A 291 1.29 18.82 21.16
C ASN A 291 2.41 18.87 22.21
N ASN A 292 2.15 19.52 23.35
CA ASN A 292 3.10 19.56 24.46
C ASN A 292 3.32 18.17 25.06
N ALA A 293 2.26 17.38 25.25
CA ALA A 293 2.36 16.01 25.75
C ALA A 293 3.15 15.12 24.79
N ILE A 294 2.90 15.23 23.48
CA ILE A 294 3.68 14.51 22.46
C ILE A 294 5.18 14.78 22.59
N THR A 295 5.55 16.06 22.73
CA THR A 295 6.96 16.46 22.84
C THR A 295 7.57 15.99 24.16
N LYS A 296 6.84 16.14 25.27
CA LYS A 296 7.30 15.79 26.62
C LYS A 296 7.47 14.28 26.81
N GLU A 297 6.57 13.49 26.26
CA GLU A 297 6.51 12.04 26.44
C GLU A 297 7.18 11.27 25.28
N GLY A 298 7.65 11.98 24.23
CA GLY A 298 8.29 11.36 23.08
C GLY A 298 7.34 10.51 22.23
N LEU A 299 6.05 10.88 22.18
CA LEU A 299 5.04 10.13 21.45
C LEU A 299 5.17 10.34 19.94
N VAL A 300 4.74 9.34 19.17
CA VAL A 300 4.78 9.40 17.69
C VAL A 300 3.41 9.81 17.17
N LYS A 301 3.31 11.07 16.73
CA LYS A 301 2.12 11.63 16.06
C LYS A 301 2.02 11.11 14.63
N ARG A 302 0.81 10.72 14.22
CA ARG A 302 0.45 10.46 12.83
C ARG A 302 -0.46 11.59 12.31
N VAL A 303 -0.45 11.81 11.00
CA VAL A 303 -1.15 12.92 10.33
C VAL A 303 -2.05 12.38 9.24
N ALA A 304 -3.27 12.90 9.16
CA ALA A 304 -4.16 12.66 8.04
C ALA A 304 -4.76 13.98 7.56
N ASN A 305 -4.29 14.46 6.40
CA ASN A 305 -4.69 15.74 5.81
C ASN A 305 -5.66 15.53 4.65
N GLY A 306 -6.56 16.49 4.44
CA GLY A 306 -7.47 16.50 3.32
C GLY A 306 -8.53 15.40 3.38
N LEU A 307 -8.90 14.95 4.59
CA LEU A 307 -9.94 13.94 4.78
C LEU A 307 -11.25 14.42 4.19
N LYS A 308 -11.83 13.60 3.31
CA LYS A 308 -13.13 13.82 2.66
C LYS A 308 -14.20 12.99 3.35
N THR A 309 -15.46 13.41 3.21
CA THR A 309 -16.63 12.66 3.72
C THR A 309 -16.79 11.26 3.12
N THR A 310 -16.23 11.06 1.92
CA THR A 310 -16.24 9.78 1.19
C THR A 310 -15.16 8.82 1.61
N ASP A 311 -14.14 9.27 2.34
CA ASP A 311 -13.00 8.44 2.70
C ASP A 311 -13.42 7.35 3.68
N ARG A 312 -12.75 6.19 3.62
CA ARG A 312 -12.99 5.03 4.50
C ARG A 312 -11.79 4.68 5.35
N THR A 313 -10.63 5.15 4.93
CA THR A 313 -9.33 4.73 5.43
C THR A 313 -8.51 5.95 5.80
N ILE A 314 -7.64 5.80 6.79
CA ILE A 314 -6.52 6.71 7.03
C ILE A 314 -5.25 5.87 7.12
N ALA A 315 -4.08 6.49 7.11
CA ALA A 315 -2.81 5.76 7.13
C ALA A 315 -2.74 4.79 8.34
N GLY A 316 -2.70 3.48 8.04
CA GLY A 316 -2.66 2.40 9.02
C GLY A 316 -4.03 1.91 9.53
N PHE A 317 -5.15 2.35 8.93
CA PHE A 317 -6.51 1.98 9.34
C PHE A 317 -7.44 1.81 8.14
N ASP A 318 -7.92 0.58 7.94
CA ASP A 318 -8.87 0.26 6.86
C ASP A 318 -10.33 0.63 7.21
N ASN A 319 -10.63 0.84 8.50
CA ASN A 319 -11.97 1.20 8.98
C ASN A 319 -11.95 2.48 9.83
N ALA A 320 -11.67 3.62 9.20
CA ALA A 320 -11.50 4.90 9.88
C ALA A 320 -12.78 5.76 9.95
N ARG A 321 -13.95 5.16 9.68
CA ARG A 321 -15.22 5.87 9.50
C ARG A 321 -15.64 6.71 10.70
N GLU A 322 -15.51 6.16 11.90
CA GLU A 322 -15.88 6.90 13.13
C GLU A 322 -14.97 8.09 13.38
N ILE A 323 -13.67 7.97 13.08
CA ILE A 323 -12.70 9.07 13.20
C ILE A 323 -13.06 10.19 12.22
N ILE A 324 -13.33 9.85 10.96
CA ILE A 324 -13.70 10.81 9.92
C ILE A 324 -15.03 11.49 10.29
N ARG A 325 -16.03 10.72 10.72
CA ARG A 325 -17.33 11.26 11.15
C ARG A 325 -17.18 12.22 12.32
N TRP A 326 -16.34 11.89 13.31
CA TRP A 326 -16.03 12.79 14.41
C TRP A 326 -15.38 14.09 13.91
N ALA A 327 -14.38 14.01 13.05
CA ALA A 327 -13.69 15.18 12.50
C ALA A 327 -14.65 16.16 11.79
N TYR A 328 -15.68 15.65 11.11
CA TYR A 328 -16.70 16.47 10.46
C TYR A 328 -17.79 17.01 11.40
N LYS A 329 -17.92 16.47 12.62
CA LYS A 329 -18.86 16.95 13.65
C LYS A 329 -18.19 17.87 14.68
N SER A 330 -16.86 17.93 14.67
CA SER A 330 -16.05 18.67 15.63
C SER A 330 -15.63 20.05 15.14
N LYS A 331 -15.19 20.89 16.08
CA LYS A 331 -14.62 22.22 15.82
C LYS A 331 -13.10 22.12 15.78
N LYS A 332 -12.47 23.00 14.99
CA LYS A 332 -11.01 23.12 14.95
C LYS A 332 -10.47 23.24 16.37
N GLY A 333 -9.55 22.36 16.71
CA GLY A 333 -8.89 22.25 17.99
C GLY A 333 -9.52 21.26 18.99
N ASP A 334 -10.66 20.66 18.67
CA ASP A 334 -11.25 19.59 19.48
C ASP A 334 -10.34 18.36 19.51
N VAL A 335 -10.27 17.73 20.68
CA VAL A 335 -9.59 16.44 20.90
C VAL A 335 -10.66 15.37 21.12
N SER A 336 -10.52 14.23 20.44
CA SER A 336 -11.49 13.14 20.48
C SER A 336 -11.43 12.39 21.81
N GLN A 337 -12.53 11.70 22.16
CA GLN A 337 -12.40 10.53 23.03
C GLN A 337 -11.67 9.41 22.27
N PRO A 338 -11.05 8.44 22.96
CA PRO A 338 -10.40 7.32 22.30
C PRO A 338 -11.39 6.54 21.43
N PHE A 339 -11.03 6.31 20.17
CA PHE A 339 -11.70 5.35 19.30
C PHE A 339 -11.12 3.96 19.58
N GLU A 340 -11.99 2.97 19.73
CA GLU A 340 -11.62 1.59 20.06
C GLU A 340 -11.58 0.72 18.80
N PHE A 341 -10.47 -0.01 18.66
CA PHE A 341 -10.25 -1.03 17.64
C PHE A 341 -9.80 -2.32 18.35
N PRO A 342 -9.89 -3.50 17.71
CA PRO A 342 -9.59 -4.78 18.36
C PRO A 342 -8.21 -4.85 19.05
N ASP A 343 -7.20 -4.18 18.48
CA ASP A 343 -5.80 -4.24 18.91
C ASP A 343 -5.20 -2.86 19.23
N LYS A 344 -5.99 -1.77 19.24
CA LYS A 344 -5.50 -0.43 19.56
C LYS A 344 -6.58 0.57 19.93
N PHE A 345 -6.16 1.67 20.53
CA PHE A 345 -6.97 2.86 20.74
C PHE A 345 -6.38 4.06 19.99
N VAL A 346 -7.24 4.97 19.53
CA VAL A 346 -6.82 6.17 18.78
C VAL A 346 -7.37 7.43 19.41
N VAL A 347 -6.51 8.41 19.69
CA VAL A 347 -6.93 9.76 20.12
C VAL A 347 -6.53 10.74 19.03
N ALA A 348 -7.49 11.47 18.49
CA ALA A 348 -7.29 12.42 17.41
C ALA A 348 -7.51 13.88 17.87
N VAL A 349 -6.87 14.82 17.21
CA VAL A 349 -7.11 16.26 17.34
C VAL A 349 -7.39 16.84 15.97
N LEU A 350 -8.45 17.65 15.86
CA LEU A 350 -8.85 18.30 14.62
C LEU A 350 -7.98 19.55 14.40
N THR A 351 -7.02 19.49 13.50
CA THR A 351 -6.03 20.55 13.30
C THR A 351 -6.47 21.58 12.27
N GLU A 352 -7.28 21.19 11.28
CA GLU A 352 -7.78 22.12 10.27
C GLU A 352 -9.19 21.79 9.79
N VAL A 353 -9.97 22.85 9.54
CA VAL A 353 -11.32 22.78 8.96
C VAL A 353 -11.33 23.60 7.68
N ARG A 354 -11.56 22.94 6.54
CA ARG A 354 -11.78 23.59 5.25
C ARG A 354 -13.22 23.42 4.86
N GLU A 355 -13.93 24.53 4.74
CA GLU A 355 -15.28 24.58 4.20
C GLU A 355 -15.22 24.78 2.69
N LYS A 356 -16.21 24.23 1.98
CA LYS A 356 -16.33 24.38 0.54
C LYS A 356 -16.50 25.85 0.15
N GLY A 357 -15.74 26.31 -0.83
CA GLY A 357 -15.78 27.68 -1.32
C GLY A 357 -14.38 28.23 -1.52
N TYR A 358 -14.16 29.49 -1.16
CA TYR A 358 -12.82 30.09 -1.23
C TYR A 358 -12.14 30.07 0.14
N ALA A 359 -10.86 29.72 0.17
CA ALA A 359 -10.08 29.70 1.40
C ALA A 359 -10.04 31.10 2.05
N PRO A 360 -10.44 31.25 3.32
CA PRO A 360 -10.33 32.53 4.01
C PRO A 360 -8.88 33.02 4.09
N ILE A 361 -8.66 34.34 4.00
CA ILE A 361 -7.32 34.94 4.05
C ILE A 361 -6.51 34.43 5.25
N GLU A 362 -7.12 34.34 6.43
CA GLU A 362 -6.44 33.85 7.65
C GLU A 362 -5.89 32.43 7.51
N GLN A 363 -6.57 31.56 6.75
CA GLN A 363 -6.14 30.17 6.51
C GLN A 363 -4.95 30.09 5.56
N ILE A 364 -4.84 31.04 4.63
CA ILE A 364 -3.81 31.05 3.57
C ILE A 364 -2.88 32.28 3.65
N LYS A 365 -2.80 32.94 4.81
CA LYS A 365 -2.10 34.24 4.97
C LYS A 365 -0.62 34.14 4.61
N GLU A 366 0.06 33.07 5.00
CA GLU A 366 1.47 32.84 4.66
C GLU A 366 1.68 32.59 3.16
N GLN A 367 0.76 31.83 2.53
CA GLN A 367 0.77 31.61 1.09
C GLN A 367 0.56 32.93 0.34
N LEU A 368 -0.43 33.72 0.74
CA LEU A 368 -0.69 35.04 0.15
C LEU A 368 0.47 36.00 0.36
N THR A 369 1.08 36.01 1.55
CA THR A 369 2.28 36.83 1.83
C THR A 369 3.40 36.50 0.86
N THR A 370 3.63 35.21 0.60
CA THR A 370 4.64 34.76 -0.36
C THR A 370 4.31 35.20 -1.79
N LEU A 371 3.04 35.11 -2.19
CA LEU A 371 2.59 35.56 -3.51
C LEU A 371 2.73 37.07 -3.67
N VAL A 372 2.36 37.86 -2.67
CA VAL A 372 2.53 39.32 -2.68
C VAL A 372 4.01 39.71 -2.74
N LYS A 373 4.89 39.04 -1.98
CA LYS A 373 6.34 39.27 -2.11
C LYS A 373 6.81 39.01 -3.53
N LYS A 374 6.34 37.95 -4.16
CA LYS A 374 6.64 37.63 -5.57
C LYS A 374 6.18 38.75 -6.51
N GLU A 375 4.98 39.31 -6.30
CA GLU A 375 4.48 40.47 -7.05
C GLU A 375 5.39 41.69 -6.91
N LYS A 376 5.75 42.05 -5.68
CA LYS A 376 6.63 43.22 -5.41
C LYS A 376 8.01 43.06 -6.07
N LYS A 377 8.57 41.84 -6.04
CA LYS A 377 9.81 41.52 -6.77
C LYS A 377 9.64 41.66 -8.27
N ALA A 378 8.51 41.19 -8.81
CA ALA A 378 8.19 41.32 -10.22
C ALA A 378 8.09 42.79 -10.64
N GLU A 379 7.36 43.61 -9.88
CA GLU A 379 7.26 45.05 -10.15
C GLU A 379 8.63 45.73 -10.13
N LYS A 380 9.47 45.44 -9.13
CA LYS A 380 10.82 45.99 -9.04
C LYS A 380 11.67 45.62 -10.27
N PHE A 381 11.70 44.36 -10.66
CA PHE A 381 12.47 43.94 -11.83
C PHE A 381 11.87 44.44 -13.15
N ILE A 382 10.55 44.52 -13.28
CA ILE A 382 9.90 45.12 -14.46
C ILE A 382 10.34 46.58 -14.61
N GLN A 383 10.39 47.35 -13.53
CA GLN A 383 10.87 48.74 -13.58
C GLN A 383 12.36 48.81 -13.91
N GLU A 384 13.19 47.93 -13.34
CA GLU A 384 14.61 47.84 -13.67
C GLU A 384 14.83 47.57 -15.16
N PHE A 385 14.11 46.61 -15.74
CA PHE A 385 14.17 46.34 -17.18
C PHE A 385 13.65 47.53 -18.01
N LYS A 386 12.56 48.18 -17.60
CA LYS A 386 12.04 49.38 -18.29
C LYS A 386 13.04 50.52 -18.31
N ASN A 387 13.72 50.78 -17.20
CA ASN A 387 14.74 51.84 -17.07
C ASN A 387 15.95 51.60 -17.98
N ASN A 388 16.26 50.33 -18.27
CA ASN A 388 17.37 49.94 -19.13
C ASN A 388 16.96 49.69 -20.60
N LYS A 389 15.67 49.81 -20.95
CA LYS A 389 15.17 49.51 -22.30
C LYS A 389 15.81 50.40 -23.39
N SER A 390 16.22 51.62 -23.06
CA SER A 390 16.88 52.55 -23.98
C SER A 390 18.25 52.07 -24.49
N LEU A 391 18.85 51.07 -23.84
CA LEU A 391 20.11 50.45 -24.28
C LEU A 391 19.97 49.63 -25.59
N GLY A 392 18.73 49.36 -26.02
CA GLY A 392 18.41 48.89 -27.38
C GLY A 392 18.61 47.40 -27.68
N ASN A 393 19.46 46.67 -26.94
CA ASN A 393 19.69 45.23 -27.12
C ASN A 393 19.90 44.46 -25.81
N LEU A 394 19.73 43.13 -25.85
CA LEU A 394 19.84 42.27 -24.67
C LEU A 394 21.24 42.26 -24.06
N GLN A 395 22.31 42.31 -24.86
CA GLN A 395 23.69 42.26 -24.36
C GLN A 395 24.03 43.48 -23.50
N ALA A 396 23.60 44.67 -23.92
CA ALA A 396 23.80 45.90 -23.16
C ALA A 396 22.98 45.90 -21.85
N ILE A 397 21.73 45.42 -21.90
CA ILE A 397 20.85 45.28 -20.72
C ILE A 397 21.44 44.28 -19.73
N ALA A 398 21.83 43.10 -20.21
CA ALA A 398 22.51 42.05 -19.45
C ALA A 398 23.74 42.59 -18.71
N GLY A 399 24.62 43.30 -19.41
CA GLY A 399 25.81 43.92 -18.82
C GLY A 399 25.46 44.93 -17.74
N LYS A 400 24.47 45.80 -17.98
CA LYS A 400 24.04 46.81 -16.99
C LYS A 400 23.38 46.21 -15.76
N MET A 401 22.65 45.11 -15.92
CA MET A 401 21.94 44.40 -14.85
C MET A 401 22.75 43.27 -14.21
N ASN A 402 24.03 43.14 -14.60
CA ASN A 402 24.96 42.09 -14.17
C ASN A 402 24.35 40.69 -14.22
N THR A 403 23.71 40.37 -15.34
CA THR A 403 22.97 39.13 -15.57
C THR A 403 23.38 38.56 -16.93
N PRO A 404 23.66 37.25 -17.06
CA PRO A 404 24.04 36.68 -18.34
C PRO A 404 22.88 36.67 -19.35
N VAL A 405 23.21 36.77 -20.63
CA VAL A 405 22.29 36.41 -21.72
C VAL A 405 22.28 34.88 -21.83
N MET A 406 21.10 34.30 -21.91
CA MET A 406 20.89 32.86 -22.08
C MET A 406 20.20 32.60 -23.40
N ASP A 407 20.55 31.48 -24.04
CA ASP A 407 19.90 31.02 -25.27
C ASP A 407 18.91 29.89 -24.97
N ALA A 408 17.78 29.88 -25.66
CA ALA A 408 16.90 28.74 -25.73
C ALA A 408 16.48 28.52 -27.18
N SER A 409 16.84 27.35 -27.70
CA SER A 409 16.53 26.94 -29.07
C SER A 409 15.32 26.03 -29.09
N ALA A 410 14.72 25.91 -30.26
CA ALA A 410 13.63 24.98 -30.51
C ALA A 410 12.33 25.20 -29.72
N ILE A 411 12.02 26.45 -29.41
CA ILE A 411 10.83 26.80 -28.64
C ILE A 411 9.61 26.93 -29.56
N THR A 412 8.64 26.04 -29.34
CA THR A 412 7.34 26.04 -30.03
C THR A 412 6.24 26.52 -29.09
N PHE A 413 5.07 26.88 -29.62
CA PHE A 413 3.93 27.25 -28.77
C PHE A 413 3.47 26.10 -27.85
N ALA A 414 3.70 24.85 -28.26
CA ALA A 414 3.41 23.66 -27.47
C ALA A 414 4.44 23.38 -26.36
N SER A 415 5.55 24.12 -26.30
CA SER A 415 6.55 23.97 -25.25
C SER A 415 5.98 24.40 -23.89
N PHE A 416 6.30 23.66 -22.83
CA PHE A 416 5.83 23.97 -21.47
C PHE A 416 6.93 24.62 -20.59
N SER A 417 8.19 24.38 -20.92
CA SER A 417 9.35 24.88 -20.20
C SER A 417 10.44 25.38 -21.14
N LEU A 418 11.32 26.23 -20.61
CA LEU A 418 12.50 26.73 -21.27
C LEU A 418 13.74 25.97 -20.75
N PRO A 419 14.63 25.47 -21.63
CA PRO A 419 15.89 24.83 -21.24
C PRO A 419 16.70 25.73 -20.30
N GLY A 420 17.23 25.16 -19.20
CA GLY A 420 18.03 25.90 -18.21
C GLY A 420 17.27 26.91 -17.34
N VAL A 421 15.96 27.07 -17.55
CA VAL A 421 15.14 28.07 -16.83
C VAL A 421 13.98 27.43 -16.07
N GLY A 422 13.25 26.50 -16.68
CA GLY A 422 12.07 25.85 -16.08
C GLY A 422 10.75 26.26 -16.73
N ILE A 423 9.63 26.09 -16.01
CA ILE A 423 8.27 26.27 -16.52
C ILE A 423 7.95 27.77 -16.71
N GLU A 424 7.87 28.24 -17.96
CA GLU A 424 7.71 29.66 -18.31
C GLU A 424 6.72 29.90 -19.48
N PRO A 425 5.44 29.50 -19.35
CA PRO A 425 4.47 29.54 -20.44
C PRO A 425 4.22 30.96 -20.98
N LYS A 426 4.30 32.00 -20.14
CA LYS A 426 4.15 33.40 -20.58
C LYS A 426 5.31 33.86 -21.47
N VAL A 427 6.53 33.40 -21.19
CA VAL A 427 7.72 33.73 -21.99
C VAL A 427 7.68 32.98 -23.32
N ILE A 428 7.27 31.71 -23.30
CA ILE A 428 7.07 30.88 -24.50
C ILE A 428 6.00 31.50 -25.40
N SER A 429 4.84 31.87 -24.84
CA SER A 429 3.77 32.55 -25.56
C SER A 429 4.23 33.88 -26.17
N ALA A 430 5.02 34.68 -25.43
CA ALA A 430 5.60 35.91 -25.97
C ALA A 430 6.56 35.65 -27.14
N SER A 431 7.36 34.58 -27.09
CA SER A 431 8.29 34.23 -28.17
C SER A 431 7.59 33.89 -29.50
N ALA A 432 6.39 33.33 -29.43
CA ALA A 432 5.61 32.96 -30.60
C ALA A 432 5.06 34.18 -31.37
N THR A 433 4.82 35.29 -30.66
CA THR A 433 4.17 36.48 -31.22
C THR A 433 5.15 37.64 -31.47
N LEU A 434 6.29 37.65 -30.79
CA LEU A 434 7.31 38.68 -30.94
C LEU A 434 7.96 38.63 -32.35
N PRO A 435 8.08 39.76 -33.07
CA PRO A 435 8.82 39.81 -34.33
C PRO A 435 10.31 39.46 -34.17
N LYS A 436 10.88 38.86 -35.21
CA LYS A 436 12.30 38.50 -35.26
C LYS A 436 13.17 39.74 -35.04
N ALA A 437 14.25 39.58 -34.27
CA ALA A 437 15.21 40.62 -33.89
C ALA A 437 14.61 41.82 -33.11
N GLN A 438 13.36 41.75 -32.65
CA GLN A 438 12.78 42.76 -31.80
C GLN A 438 12.92 42.39 -30.32
N LEU A 439 13.21 43.40 -29.50
CA LEU A 439 13.27 43.29 -28.05
C LEU A 439 11.87 43.31 -27.44
N SER A 440 11.55 42.35 -26.57
CA SER A 440 10.26 42.29 -25.90
C SER A 440 10.06 43.41 -24.88
N ALA A 441 8.81 43.64 -24.45
CA ALA A 441 8.58 44.27 -23.15
C ALA A 441 9.00 43.31 -22.02
N PRO A 442 9.20 43.78 -20.77
CA PRO A 442 9.46 42.89 -19.65
C PRO A 442 8.26 41.96 -19.40
N ILE A 443 8.53 40.66 -19.35
CA ILE A 443 7.53 39.60 -19.19
C ILE A 443 7.63 39.08 -17.76
N LYS A 444 6.53 39.17 -17.02
CA LYS A 444 6.39 38.56 -15.69
C LYS A 444 6.18 37.06 -15.84
N GLY A 445 7.26 36.29 -15.66
CA GLY A 445 7.27 34.83 -15.68
C GLY A 445 6.92 34.21 -14.33
N ASN A 446 7.10 32.90 -14.23
CA ASN A 446 6.87 32.13 -13.02
C ASN A 446 8.05 32.24 -12.05
N ASN A 447 9.28 32.24 -12.54
CA ASN A 447 10.49 32.24 -11.72
C ASN A 447 11.21 33.59 -11.66
N GLY A 448 10.83 34.52 -12.52
CA GLY A 448 11.45 35.84 -12.62
C GLY A 448 10.79 36.74 -13.65
N VAL A 449 11.42 37.89 -13.89
CA VAL A 449 11.06 38.79 -14.98
C VAL A 449 12.06 38.64 -16.11
N PHE A 450 11.54 38.55 -17.33
CA PHE A 450 12.31 38.25 -18.53
C PHE A 450 12.24 39.40 -19.53
N MET A 451 13.32 39.62 -20.27
CA MET A 451 13.27 40.24 -21.59
C MET A 451 13.86 39.28 -22.60
N ILE A 452 13.20 39.14 -23.75
CA ILE A 452 13.59 38.19 -24.79
C ILE A 452 13.77 38.87 -26.13
N THR A 453 14.47 38.21 -27.03
CA THR A 453 14.55 38.55 -28.47
C THR A 453 14.50 37.25 -29.24
N VAL A 454 13.66 37.19 -30.28
CA VAL A 454 13.64 36.04 -31.20
C VAL A 454 14.80 36.21 -32.17
N THR A 455 15.83 35.38 -32.02
CA THR A 455 17.04 35.41 -32.87
C THR A 455 16.79 34.69 -34.18
N ASN A 456 15.95 33.65 -34.16
CA ASN A 456 15.58 32.90 -35.34
C ASN A 456 14.13 32.41 -35.25
N ARG A 457 13.46 32.32 -36.41
CA ARG A 457 12.13 31.73 -36.55
C ARG A 457 12.14 30.85 -37.78
N THR A 458 11.87 29.57 -37.58
CA THR A 458 11.80 28.58 -38.64
C THR A 458 10.41 27.99 -38.66
N SER A 459 9.88 27.78 -39.87
CA SER A 459 8.66 27.02 -40.07
C SER A 459 9.07 25.64 -40.54
N GLN A 460 8.75 24.62 -39.76
CA GLN A 460 8.80 23.25 -40.24
C GLN A 460 7.52 22.93 -41.04
N SER A 461 7.53 21.82 -41.79
CA SER A 461 6.31 21.32 -42.42
C SER A 461 5.28 21.05 -41.32
N ALA A 462 4.13 21.71 -41.39
CA ALA A 462 3.09 21.53 -40.37
C ALA A 462 2.68 20.06 -40.29
N ILE A 463 2.53 19.56 -39.06
CA ILE A 463 1.88 18.27 -38.79
C ILE A 463 0.52 18.29 -39.51
N ASP A 464 0.15 17.17 -40.17
CA ASP A 464 -1.13 17.08 -40.88
C ASP A 464 -2.26 17.56 -39.95
N PRO A 465 -3.01 18.61 -40.31
CA PRO A 465 -4.12 19.11 -39.52
C PRO A 465 -5.11 18.02 -39.11
N LYS A 466 -5.26 16.94 -39.91
CA LYS A 466 -6.09 15.78 -39.56
C LYS A 466 -5.52 14.98 -38.39
N GLN A 467 -4.22 14.82 -38.30
CA GLN A 467 -3.57 14.12 -37.18
C GLN A 467 -3.73 14.90 -35.88
N THR A 468 -3.50 16.23 -35.92
CA THR A 468 -3.78 17.10 -34.77
C THR A 468 -5.25 17.07 -34.38
N GLN A 469 -6.17 17.06 -35.37
CA GLN A 469 -7.61 16.96 -35.11
C GLN A 469 -7.99 15.64 -34.43
N MET A 470 -7.45 14.50 -34.87
CA MET A 470 -7.73 13.19 -34.27
C MET A 470 -7.26 13.14 -32.82
N GLN A 471 -6.07 13.67 -32.52
CA GLN A 471 -5.55 13.71 -31.16
C GLN A 471 -6.38 14.62 -30.25
N MET A 472 -6.74 15.82 -30.72
CA MET A 472 -7.63 16.70 -29.99
C MET A 472 -9.02 16.08 -29.76
N ALA A 473 -9.57 15.37 -30.74
CA ALA A 473 -10.86 14.70 -30.60
C ALA A 473 -10.82 13.63 -29.51
N TYR A 474 -9.73 12.85 -29.45
CA TYR A 474 -9.51 11.86 -28.39
C TYR A 474 -9.39 12.51 -26.99
N ASP A 475 -8.59 13.57 -26.87
CA ASP A 475 -8.41 14.31 -25.61
C ASP A 475 -9.70 14.98 -25.14
N ILE A 476 -10.48 15.53 -26.07
CA ILE A 476 -11.80 16.13 -25.78
C ILE A 476 -12.77 15.04 -25.36
N GLN A 477 -12.85 13.92 -26.07
CA GLN A 477 -13.81 12.85 -25.79
C GLN A 477 -13.59 12.24 -24.40
N THR A 478 -12.34 12.01 -23.99
CA THR A 478 -12.02 11.52 -22.63
C THR A 478 -12.36 12.55 -21.56
N ARG A 479 -12.28 13.85 -21.87
CA ARG A 479 -12.66 14.93 -20.95
C ARG A 479 -14.15 15.18 -20.88
N VAL A 480 -14.89 15.05 -21.97
CA VAL A 480 -16.32 15.42 -22.04
C VAL A 480 -17.13 14.60 -21.05
N ASP A 481 -16.90 13.29 -20.95
CA ASP A 481 -17.64 12.44 -20.02
C ASP A 481 -17.42 12.86 -18.56
N TYR A 482 -16.17 13.10 -18.18
CA TYR A 482 -15.84 13.57 -16.83
C TYR A 482 -16.34 15.00 -16.57
N GLN A 483 -16.12 15.93 -17.51
CA GLN A 483 -16.49 17.33 -17.35
C GLN A 483 -18.00 17.54 -17.38
N ALA A 484 -18.74 16.80 -18.21
CA ALA A 484 -20.20 16.82 -18.22
C ALA A 484 -20.75 16.28 -16.90
N PHE A 485 -20.21 15.18 -16.39
CA PHE A 485 -20.61 14.64 -15.09
C PHE A 485 -20.31 15.60 -13.93
N GLU A 486 -19.11 16.17 -13.86
CA GLU A 486 -18.77 17.16 -12.83
C GLU A 486 -19.56 18.46 -12.97
N ALA A 487 -19.85 18.92 -14.20
CA ALA A 487 -20.73 20.06 -14.44
C ALA A 487 -22.16 19.79 -13.97
N LEU A 488 -22.72 18.62 -14.27
CA LEU A 488 -24.03 18.19 -13.78
C LEU A 488 -24.05 18.12 -12.25
N LYS A 489 -23.00 17.58 -11.62
CA LYS A 489 -22.86 17.58 -10.16
C LYS A 489 -22.83 18.99 -9.57
N LYS A 490 -22.08 19.91 -10.20
CA LYS A 490 -21.99 21.32 -9.77
C LYS A 490 -23.33 22.03 -9.92
N LEU A 491 -24.04 21.83 -11.03
CA LEU A 491 -25.38 22.39 -11.29
C LEU A 491 -26.46 21.83 -10.35
N ALA A 492 -26.38 20.55 -10.02
CA ALA A 492 -27.36 19.88 -9.15
C ALA A 492 -27.19 20.23 -7.66
N ASN A 493 -26.16 21.02 -7.27
CA ASN A 493 -25.90 21.47 -5.91
C ASN A 493 -25.98 20.33 -4.87
N ILE A 494 -25.42 19.18 -5.21
CA ILE A 494 -25.56 17.93 -4.45
C ILE A 494 -24.88 18.08 -3.07
N LYS A 495 -25.64 17.85 -2.00
CA LYS A 495 -25.11 17.69 -0.63
C LYS A 495 -24.85 16.21 -0.36
N ASP A 496 -23.60 15.84 -0.13
CA ASP A 496 -23.22 14.46 0.18
C ASP A 496 -23.41 14.18 1.69
N ASN A 497 -24.57 13.63 2.04
CA ASN A 497 -24.90 13.26 3.41
C ASN A 497 -24.50 11.81 3.77
N ARG A 498 -23.77 11.08 2.91
CA ARG A 498 -23.48 9.65 3.15
C ARG A 498 -22.70 9.39 4.44
N ILE A 499 -21.89 10.34 4.89
CA ILE A 499 -21.18 10.31 6.17
C ILE A 499 -22.12 10.20 7.40
N LEU A 500 -23.40 10.59 7.25
CA LEU A 500 -24.42 10.48 8.29
C LEU A 500 -25.03 9.08 8.41
N PHE A 501 -24.91 8.25 7.37
CA PHE A 501 -25.59 6.95 7.28
C PHE A 501 -24.63 5.75 7.23
N TYR A 502 -23.37 5.97 6.81
CA TYR A 502 -22.36 4.92 6.66
C TYR A 502 -21.03 5.31 7.31
#